data_AF-R4HET9-F1
#
_entry.id   AF-R4HET9-F1
#
_cell.length_a   1.000
_cell.length_b   1.000
_cell.length_c   1.000
_cell.angle_alpha   90.00
_cell.angle_beta   90.00
_cell.angle_gamma   90.00
#
_symmetry.space_group_name_H-M   'P 1'
#
loop_
_entity.id
_entity.type
_entity.pdbx_description
1 polymer ?
#
loop_
_entity_poly.entity_id
_entity_poly.type
_entity_poly.pdbx_seq_one_letter_code
_entity_poly.pdbx_strand_id
1 'polypeptide(L)'
;MAQNDVNKIKDHAELFQQQEYQELFQAKKEFECGHNPEEVTRIAEWTKTWEYREKNFARQALTVNPAKACQPLGSILAAVGFEGTLPFVHGSQGCVAYFRSHLTRHFKEPFSAVSSSMTEDAAVFGGLKNLVEGLAVSYNLYKPKMIAVCTTCMAEVIGDDLQAFIRTAKEEGAVPEDFPVPYAHTPSFVGSHILGYDNMMKGILSNLTARKKKETTNGKINFIPGFETYIGNLREIKRIANVMGINYTLLADNSEYLDSPNNGEYNMYPGGTKLEDAADSINAEATIALQAYATTKTREYIEHEWQHKTYVNRPVGIRGTDEFLMKLSALTGKPIPQELEDERGRAVDALTDSQAWLHGKRVAMYGDPDLVIGLTQFLLEVGAEPVHIVVSNSNEHFEAELRALLDSSPFGQGATIHGGRDLWHMRSLLFTEPVDLLIGNSYGKYLWRDTKTPFVRIGYPIFDRHHLHRYATYGYQGTINLLNWIVNTILDELDCNTIIPSKTDISFDLIR
;
A
#
# COMPACT_ATOMS: atom_id res chain seq x y z
N MET A 1 8.10 -21.00 40.64
CA MET A 1 7.15 -20.71 39.53
C MET A 1 7.96 -20.19 38.36
N ALA A 2 7.59 -20.42 37.11
CA ALA A 2 8.42 -19.96 35.97
C ALA A 2 8.63 -18.43 35.93
N GLN A 3 7.81 -17.68 36.67
CA GLN A 3 8.05 -16.29 37.02
C GLN A 3 8.43 -16.19 38.50
N ASN A 4 9.72 -16.15 38.82
CA ASN A 4 10.23 -16.12 40.20
C ASN A 4 10.63 -14.71 40.68
N ASP A 5 10.69 -13.72 39.79
CA ASP A 5 11.04 -12.34 40.12
C ASP A 5 10.01 -11.37 39.53
N VAL A 6 9.21 -10.75 40.40
CA VAL A 6 8.21 -9.75 40.00
C VAL A 6 8.86 -8.47 39.46
N ASN A 7 10.13 -8.22 39.79
CA ASN A 7 10.90 -7.10 39.24
C ASN A 7 11.53 -7.45 37.88
N LYS A 8 11.48 -8.73 37.48
CA LYS A 8 12.01 -9.22 36.20
C LYS A 8 11.07 -10.23 35.55
N ILE A 9 9.88 -9.75 35.22
CA ILE A 9 8.85 -10.52 34.50
C ILE A 9 9.39 -10.86 33.10
N LYS A 10 9.54 -12.15 32.81
CA LYS A 10 9.86 -12.66 31.47
C LYS A 10 8.58 -12.75 30.66
N ASP A 11 8.54 -12.12 29.49
CA ASP A 11 7.43 -12.27 28.56
C ASP A 11 7.51 -13.59 27.77
N HIS A 12 6.59 -13.80 26.84
CA HIS A 12 6.54 -15.04 26.06
C HIS A 12 7.83 -15.37 25.28
N ALA A 13 8.68 -14.39 24.94
CA ALA A 13 9.89 -14.63 24.17
C ALA A 13 10.97 -15.31 25.01
N GLU A 14 11.07 -14.95 26.30
CA GLU A 14 12.06 -15.49 27.24
C GLU A 14 11.47 -16.58 28.15
N LEU A 15 10.19 -16.45 28.55
CA LEU A 15 9.50 -17.35 29.47
C LEU A 15 9.58 -18.80 28.97
N PHE A 16 9.29 -19.00 27.69
CA PHE A 16 9.26 -20.32 27.07
C PHE A 16 10.65 -20.92 26.82
N GLN A 17 11.73 -20.16 26.98
CA GLN A 17 13.11 -20.69 26.88
C GLN A 17 13.56 -21.37 28.18
N GLN A 18 12.77 -21.26 29.26
CA GLN A 18 13.10 -21.87 30.54
C GLN A 18 12.94 -23.39 30.49
N GLN A 19 13.76 -24.08 31.28
CA GLN A 19 13.92 -25.53 31.23
C GLN A 19 12.59 -26.26 31.43
N GLU A 20 11.76 -25.83 32.38
CA GLU A 20 10.46 -26.45 32.66
C GLU A 20 9.50 -26.38 31.46
N TYR A 21 9.55 -25.32 30.66
CA TYR A 21 8.75 -25.21 29.43
C TYR A 21 9.35 -26.01 28.29
N GLN A 22 10.68 -26.06 28.18
CA GLN A 22 11.36 -26.91 27.18
C GLN A 22 11.05 -28.40 27.43
N GLU A 23 11.07 -28.84 28.69
CA GLU A 23 10.66 -30.19 29.10
C GLU A 23 9.18 -30.44 28.78
N LEU A 24 8.29 -29.49 29.09
CA LEU A 24 6.87 -29.57 28.75
C LEU A 24 6.66 -29.72 27.24
N PHE A 25 7.34 -28.93 26.41
CA PHE A 25 7.23 -29.03 24.96
C PHE A 25 7.78 -30.36 24.43
N GLN A 26 8.85 -30.88 25.04
CA GLN A 26 9.38 -32.18 24.67
C GLN A 26 8.40 -33.32 25.00
N ALA A 27 7.77 -33.29 26.17
CA ALA A 27 6.71 -34.23 26.54
C ALA A 27 5.49 -34.10 25.61
N LYS A 28 5.10 -32.86 25.26
CA LYS A 28 3.98 -32.60 24.35
C LYS A 28 4.19 -33.25 22.98
N LYS A 29 5.42 -33.24 22.44
CA LYS A 29 5.74 -33.83 21.12
C LYS A 29 5.38 -35.31 21.01
N GLU A 30 5.38 -36.05 22.13
CA GLU A 30 4.95 -37.46 22.16
C GLU A 30 3.48 -37.64 21.73
N PHE A 31 2.65 -36.60 21.88
CA PHE A 31 1.23 -36.61 21.58
C PHE A 31 0.85 -35.83 20.30
N GLU A 32 1.80 -35.15 19.68
CA GLU A 32 1.54 -34.34 18.48
C GLU A 32 1.49 -35.16 17.19
N CYS A 33 1.95 -36.42 17.22
CA CYS A 33 2.11 -37.26 16.03
C CYS A 33 2.89 -36.56 14.91
N GLY A 34 3.87 -35.71 15.26
CA GLY A 34 4.70 -34.98 14.32
C GLY A 34 5.67 -35.89 13.56
N HIS A 35 6.09 -35.47 12.36
CA HIS A 35 7.18 -36.14 11.66
C HIS A 35 8.48 -36.07 12.47
N ASN A 36 9.33 -37.09 12.35
CA ASN A 36 10.62 -37.08 13.02
C ASN A 36 11.50 -35.92 12.51
N PRO A 37 12.47 -35.44 13.32
CA PRO A 37 13.30 -34.28 12.96
C PRO A 37 14.10 -34.46 11.65
N GLU A 38 14.50 -35.68 11.33
CA GLU A 38 15.26 -36.00 10.12
C GLU A 38 14.40 -35.79 8.87
N GLU A 39 13.14 -36.23 8.89
CA GLU A 39 12.18 -36.05 7.80
C GLU A 39 11.81 -34.58 7.61
N VAL A 40 11.60 -33.85 8.72
CA VAL A 40 11.38 -32.39 8.67
C VAL A 40 12.57 -31.69 8.02
N THR A 41 13.79 -32.07 8.40
CA THR A 41 15.03 -31.52 7.81
C THR A 41 15.14 -31.89 6.33
N ARG A 42 14.87 -33.15 5.96
CA ARG A 42 14.91 -33.62 4.57
C ARG A 42 13.95 -32.83 3.68
N ILE A 43 12.71 -32.64 4.11
CA ILE A 43 11.72 -31.84 3.38
C ILE A 43 12.13 -30.37 3.36
N ALA A 44 12.63 -29.81 4.47
CA ALA A 44 13.10 -28.44 4.51
C ALA A 44 14.22 -28.19 3.48
N GLU A 45 15.22 -29.08 3.38
CA GLU A 45 16.28 -28.98 2.37
C GLU A 45 15.74 -29.16 0.95
N TRP A 46 14.83 -30.12 0.72
CA TRP A 46 14.20 -30.29 -0.59
C TRP A 46 13.48 -29.01 -1.05
N THR A 47 12.79 -28.29 -0.15
CA THR A 47 12.08 -27.04 -0.49
C THR A 47 12.98 -25.90 -0.95
N LYS A 48 14.31 -26.02 -0.79
CA LYS A 48 15.30 -25.03 -1.22
C LYS A 48 15.88 -25.34 -2.61
N THR A 49 15.56 -26.50 -3.18
CA THR A 49 16.17 -26.97 -4.43
C THR A 49 15.52 -26.39 -5.69
N TRP A 50 16.25 -26.48 -6.80
CA TRP A 50 15.72 -26.20 -8.14
C TRP A 50 14.53 -27.10 -8.51
N GLU A 51 14.59 -28.38 -8.16
CA GLU A 51 13.48 -29.32 -8.41
C GLU A 51 12.18 -28.85 -7.72
N TYR A 52 12.29 -28.41 -6.46
CA TYR A 52 11.12 -27.86 -5.76
C TYR A 52 10.66 -26.54 -6.37
N ARG A 53 11.59 -25.66 -6.76
CA ARG A 53 11.24 -24.41 -7.45
C ARG A 53 10.42 -24.70 -8.70
N GLU A 54 10.81 -25.65 -9.54
CA GLU A 54 10.05 -26.00 -10.75
C GLU A 54 8.62 -26.45 -10.41
N LYS A 55 8.46 -27.33 -9.41
CA LYS A 55 7.13 -27.75 -8.93
C LYS A 55 6.31 -26.59 -8.37
N ASN A 56 6.96 -25.71 -7.60
CA ASN A 56 6.33 -24.53 -7.01
C ASN A 56 5.83 -23.56 -8.09
N PHE A 57 6.64 -23.29 -9.11
CA PHE A 57 6.29 -22.41 -10.23
C PHE A 57 5.29 -23.03 -11.21
N ALA A 58 5.13 -24.36 -11.20
CA ALA A 58 4.12 -25.06 -11.98
C ALA A 58 2.71 -25.03 -11.35
N ARG A 59 2.53 -24.39 -10.18
CA ARG A 59 1.20 -24.25 -9.54
C ARG A 59 0.23 -23.47 -10.45
N GLN A 60 -1.01 -23.95 -10.50
CA GLN A 60 -2.09 -23.32 -11.27
C GLN A 60 -3.30 -22.91 -10.43
N ALA A 61 -3.50 -23.53 -9.25
CA ALA A 61 -4.71 -23.32 -8.43
C ALA A 61 -4.40 -22.83 -7.01
N LEU A 62 -3.39 -23.39 -6.37
CA LEU A 62 -3.00 -22.99 -5.02
C LEU A 62 -2.19 -21.69 -5.03
N THR A 63 -2.60 -20.71 -4.23
CA THR A 63 -1.82 -19.52 -3.88
C THR A 63 -1.35 -19.63 -2.43
N VAL A 64 -0.09 -19.29 -2.15
CA VAL A 64 0.52 -19.37 -0.81
C VAL A 64 1.21 -18.03 -0.51
N ASN A 65 0.80 -17.35 0.56
CA ASN A 65 1.31 -16.03 0.95
C ASN A 65 1.22 -14.98 -0.18
N PRO A 66 0.00 -14.64 -0.64
CA PRO A 66 -0.17 -13.62 -1.69
C PRO A 66 0.32 -12.24 -1.21
N ALA A 67 0.92 -11.47 -2.13
CA ALA A 67 1.28 -10.07 -1.89
C ALA A 67 0.23 -9.11 -2.48
N LYS A 68 -1.06 -9.37 -2.20
CA LYS A 68 -2.19 -8.50 -2.58
C LYS A 68 -3.35 -8.68 -1.61
N ALA A 69 -4.27 -7.72 -1.58
CA ALA A 69 -5.54 -7.82 -0.88
C ALA A 69 -6.73 -7.68 -1.85
N CYS A 70 -7.96 -7.72 -1.35
CA CYS A 70 -9.18 -7.60 -2.15
C CYS A 70 -9.68 -6.15 -2.29
N GLN A 71 -10.53 -5.91 -3.30
CA GLN A 71 -10.99 -4.57 -3.68
C GLN A 71 -11.53 -3.70 -2.52
N PRO A 72 -12.44 -4.17 -1.65
CA PRO A 72 -13.11 -3.27 -0.69
C PRO A 72 -12.13 -2.61 0.29
N LEU A 73 -10.96 -3.21 0.54
CA LEU A 73 -9.89 -2.59 1.32
C LEU A 73 -9.42 -1.26 0.70
N GLY A 74 -9.25 -1.22 -0.62
CA GLY A 74 -8.89 0.01 -1.33
C GLY A 74 -10.04 0.99 -1.44
N SER A 75 -11.26 0.49 -1.59
CA SER A 75 -12.47 1.33 -1.63
C SER A 75 -12.64 2.13 -0.34
N ILE A 76 -12.51 1.47 0.82
CA ILE A 76 -12.65 2.19 2.10
C ILE A 76 -11.48 3.16 2.34
N LEU A 77 -10.28 2.87 1.82
CA LEU A 77 -9.14 3.80 1.92
C LEU A 77 -9.36 5.05 1.06
N ALA A 78 -9.92 4.90 -0.15
CA ALA A 78 -10.34 6.03 -0.99
C ALA A 78 -11.40 6.88 -0.29
N ALA A 79 -12.41 6.23 0.30
CA ALA A 79 -13.54 6.89 0.94
C ALA A 79 -13.12 7.78 2.14
N VAL A 80 -12.26 7.30 3.04
CA VAL A 80 -11.83 8.10 4.21
C VAL A 80 -11.01 9.34 3.86
N GLY A 81 -10.53 9.44 2.62
CA GLY A 81 -9.82 10.63 2.14
C GLY A 81 -10.74 11.83 1.82
N PHE A 82 -12.05 11.71 2.04
CA PHE A 82 -13.02 12.78 1.83
C PHE A 82 -13.64 13.24 3.15
N GLU A 83 -13.87 14.54 3.26
CA GLU A 83 -14.31 15.21 4.48
C GLU A 83 -15.62 14.60 5.03
N GLY A 84 -15.61 14.22 6.32
CA GLY A 84 -16.79 13.70 6.99
C GLY A 84 -17.36 12.43 6.36
N THR A 85 -16.55 11.65 5.65
CA THR A 85 -17.03 10.48 4.90
C THR A 85 -16.99 9.21 5.73
N LEU A 86 -18.10 8.48 5.76
CA LEU A 86 -18.17 7.15 6.36
C LEU A 86 -18.11 6.08 5.27
N PRO A 87 -17.06 5.24 5.24
CA PRO A 87 -17.03 4.06 4.40
C PRO A 87 -18.09 3.05 4.86
N PHE A 88 -18.92 2.61 3.91
CA PHE A 88 -19.99 1.65 4.14
C PHE A 88 -19.79 0.46 3.22
N VAL A 89 -19.67 -0.74 3.78
CA VAL A 89 -19.51 -1.96 2.99
C VAL A 89 -20.82 -2.75 3.02
N HIS A 90 -21.54 -2.71 1.90
CA HIS A 90 -22.75 -3.50 1.71
C HIS A 90 -22.37 -4.98 1.56
N GLY A 91 -22.86 -5.82 2.47
CA GLY A 91 -22.53 -7.24 2.51
C GLY A 91 -22.22 -7.75 3.92
N SER A 92 -21.27 -8.66 3.99
CA SER A 92 -20.93 -9.44 5.18
C SER A 92 -20.03 -8.66 6.16
N GLN A 93 -20.46 -8.53 7.41
CA GLN A 93 -19.75 -7.74 8.43
C GLN A 93 -18.34 -8.22 8.77
N GLY A 94 -18.04 -9.51 8.58
CA GLY A 94 -16.70 -10.07 8.81
C GLY A 94 -15.62 -9.39 7.96
N CYS A 95 -15.96 -8.98 6.73
CA CYS A 95 -15.07 -8.25 5.85
C CYS A 95 -14.64 -6.91 6.48
N VAL A 96 -15.59 -6.15 7.02
CA VAL A 96 -15.34 -4.83 7.62
C VAL A 96 -14.43 -4.94 8.84
N ALA A 97 -14.62 -5.97 9.68
CA ALA A 97 -13.73 -6.22 10.82
C ALA A 97 -12.28 -6.47 10.36
N TYR A 98 -12.08 -7.25 9.30
CA TYR A 98 -10.75 -7.50 8.74
C TYR A 98 -10.12 -6.24 8.16
N PHE A 99 -10.85 -5.45 7.36
CA PHE A 99 -10.28 -4.27 6.73
C PHE A 99 -9.86 -3.22 7.75
N ARG A 100 -10.72 -2.93 8.74
CA ARG A 100 -10.42 -2.02 9.85
C ARG A 100 -9.18 -2.49 10.61
N SER A 101 -9.13 -3.77 10.99
CA SER A 101 -7.99 -4.34 11.71
C SER A 101 -6.70 -4.27 10.90
N HIS A 102 -6.77 -4.51 9.59
CA HIS A 102 -5.61 -4.49 8.70
C HIS A 102 -5.03 -3.07 8.59
N LEU A 103 -5.88 -2.05 8.40
CA LEU A 103 -5.44 -0.65 8.30
C LEU A 103 -4.98 -0.13 9.66
N THR A 104 -5.72 -0.38 10.75
CA THR A 104 -5.29 -0.01 12.11
C THR A 104 -3.96 -0.62 12.50
N ARG A 105 -3.68 -1.88 12.13
CA ARG A 105 -2.37 -2.49 12.41
C ARG A 105 -1.23 -1.82 11.64
N HIS A 106 -1.48 -1.21 10.49
CA HIS A 106 -0.45 -0.53 9.71
C HIS A 106 -0.21 0.90 10.20
N PHE A 107 -1.28 1.69 10.32
CA PHE A 107 -1.21 3.10 10.71
C PHE A 107 -1.07 3.31 12.22
N LYS A 108 -1.45 2.29 13.02
CA LYS A 108 -1.61 2.42 14.48
C LYS A 108 -2.69 3.44 14.88
N GLU A 109 -3.62 3.72 13.98
CA GLU A 109 -4.73 4.66 14.13
C GLU A 109 -6.09 3.94 14.08
N PRO A 110 -7.15 4.50 14.69
CA PRO A 110 -8.51 4.05 14.45
C PRO A 110 -8.87 4.09 12.97
N PHE A 111 -9.60 3.07 12.49
CA PHE A 111 -10.19 3.08 11.16
C PHE A 111 -11.69 2.81 11.26
N SER A 112 -12.51 3.79 10.87
CA SER A 112 -13.97 3.71 10.96
C SER A 112 -14.56 3.27 9.63
N ALA A 113 -15.37 2.20 9.66
CA ALA A 113 -16.15 1.70 8.54
C ALA A 113 -17.32 0.87 9.09
N VAL A 114 -18.43 0.85 8.36
CA VAL A 114 -19.66 0.14 8.75
C VAL A 114 -20.05 -0.93 7.73
N SER A 115 -20.98 -1.78 8.11
CA SER A 115 -21.48 -2.92 7.35
C SER A 115 -23.01 -2.83 7.27
N SER A 116 -23.61 -3.26 6.16
CA SER A 116 -25.06 -3.53 6.12
C SER A 116 -25.44 -4.84 6.82
N SER A 117 -24.45 -5.68 7.13
CA SER A 117 -24.56 -6.89 7.94
C SER A 117 -25.57 -7.88 7.37
N MET A 118 -25.47 -8.12 6.06
CA MET A 118 -26.26 -9.14 5.40
C MET A 118 -25.93 -10.53 5.96
N THR A 119 -26.97 -11.30 6.23
CA THR A 119 -26.94 -12.70 6.68
C THR A 119 -27.43 -13.63 5.57
N GLU A 120 -27.54 -14.94 5.84
CA GLU A 120 -27.93 -15.95 4.87
C GLU A 120 -29.33 -15.70 4.26
N ASP A 121 -30.27 -15.11 5.01
CA ASP A 121 -31.61 -14.76 4.51
C ASP A 121 -31.57 -13.82 3.29
N ALA A 122 -30.54 -12.99 3.18
CA ALA A 122 -30.34 -12.09 2.04
C ALA A 122 -30.01 -12.84 0.75
N ALA A 123 -29.58 -14.11 0.82
CA ALA A 123 -29.40 -14.94 -0.38
C ALA A 123 -30.74 -15.26 -1.07
N VAL A 124 -31.87 -15.21 -0.34
CA VAL A 124 -33.21 -15.42 -0.90
C VAL A 124 -33.85 -14.11 -1.34
N PHE A 125 -33.71 -13.05 -0.55
CA PHE A 125 -34.50 -11.81 -0.73
C PHE A 125 -33.67 -10.59 -1.20
N GLY A 126 -32.36 -10.74 -1.37
CA GLY A 126 -31.44 -9.63 -1.64
C GLY A 126 -31.18 -8.76 -0.41
N GLY A 127 -30.23 -7.84 -0.55
CA GLY A 127 -29.76 -6.98 0.54
C GLY A 127 -30.50 -5.64 0.72
N LEU A 128 -31.65 -5.42 0.07
CA LEU A 128 -32.29 -4.10 0.03
C LEU A 128 -32.59 -3.55 1.44
N LYS A 129 -33.26 -4.34 2.28
CA LYS A 129 -33.61 -3.92 3.65
C LYS A 129 -32.37 -3.60 4.48
N ASN A 130 -31.32 -4.41 4.35
CA ASN A 130 -30.04 -4.19 5.02
C ASN A 130 -29.41 -2.85 4.63
N LEU A 131 -29.45 -2.50 3.34
CA LEU A 131 -28.92 -1.22 2.87
C LEU A 131 -29.75 -0.04 3.40
N VAL A 132 -31.08 -0.10 3.27
CA VAL A 132 -31.99 0.96 3.72
C VAL A 132 -31.80 1.22 5.22
N GLU A 133 -31.89 0.18 6.05
CA GLU A 133 -31.72 0.31 7.50
C GLU A 133 -30.28 0.73 7.85
N GLY A 134 -29.29 0.12 7.20
CA GLY A 134 -27.88 0.42 7.43
C GLY A 134 -27.55 1.89 7.15
N LEU A 135 -28.06 2.46 6.05
CA LEU A 135 -27.89 3.88 5.72
C LEU A 135 -28.55 4.77 6.77
N ALA A 136 -29.79 4.46 7.17
CA ALA A 136 -30.53 5.22 8.18
C ALA A 136 -29.80 5.24 9.53
N VAL A 137 -29.36 4.07 10.02
CA VAL A 137 -28.62 3.96 11.28
C VAL A 137 -27.28 4.68 11.18
N SER A 138 -26.55 4.49 10.08
CA SER A 138 -25.22 5.09 9.90
C SER A 138 -25.27 6.62 9.86
N TYR A 139 -26.23 7.17 9.10
CA TYR A 139 -26.46 8.61 9.03
C TYR A 139 -26.83 9.20 10.40
N ASN A 140 -27.73 8.53 11.13
CA ASN A 140 -28.22 9.03 12.41
C ASN A 140 -27.20 8.90 13.54
N LEU A 141 -26.42 7.82 13.59
CA LEU A 141 -25.49 7.54 14.68
C LEU A 141 -24.16 8.26 14.49
N TYR A 142 -23.57 8.15 13.30
CA TYR A 142 -22.20 8.61 13.05
C TYR A 142 -22.13 10.00 12.40
N LYS A 143 -23.27 10.60 12.06
CA LYS A 143 -23.39 11.97 11.51
C LYS A 143 -22.38 12.30 10.38
N PRO A 144 -22.17 11.42 9.38
CA PRO A 144 -21.28 11.73 8.27
C PRO A 144 -21.85 12.84 7.37
N LYS A 145 -20.97 13.52 6.63
CA LYS A 145 -21.32 14.40 5.50
C LYS A 145 -21.54 13.64 4.20
N MET A 146 -20.97 12.44 4.06
CA MET A 146 -21.11 11.55 2.91
C MET A 146 -21.01 10.08 3.35
N ILE A 147 -21.79 9.18 2.74
CA ILE A 147 -21.62 7.73 2.94
C ILE A 147 -21.16 7.11 1.62
N ALA A 148 -19.94 6.57 1.59
CA ALA A 148 -19.40 5.93 0.40
C ALA A 148 -19.60 4.41 0.45
N VAL A 149 -20.44 3.89 -0.45
CA VAL A 149 -20.88 2.49 -0.44
C VAL A 149 -20.00 1.64 -1.37
N CYS A 150 -19.43 0.57 -0.84
CA CYS A 150 -18.79 -0.49 -1.63
C CYS A 150 -19.39 -1.86 -1.25
N THR A 151 -18.97 -2.95 -1.89
CA THR A 151 -19.60 -4.27 -1.72
C THR A 151 -18.62 -5.34 -1.25
N THR A 152 -19.10 -6.30 -0.44
CA THR A 152 -18.39 -7.58 -0.26
C THR A 152 -18.70 -8.54 -1.42
N CYS A 153 -17.93 -9.61 -1.53
CA CYS A 153 -18.18 -10.65 -2.53
C CYS A 153 -19.57 -11.28 -2.44
N MET A 154 -20.18 -11.36 -1.26
CA MET A 154 -21.50 -11.96 -1.10
C MET A 154 -22.58 -11.13 -1.82
N ALA A 155 -22.56 -9.80 -1.65
CA ALA A 155 -23.50 -8.90 -2.33
C ALA A 155 -23.31 -8.94 -3.85
N GLU A 156 -22.06 -9.06 -4.32
CA GLU A 156 -21.73 -9.19 -5.74
C GLU A 156 -22.22 -10.50 -6.34
N VAL A 157 -22.11 -11.63 -5.62
CA VAL A 157 -22.58 -12.94 -6.09
C VAL A 157 -24.12 -13.01 -6.12
N ILE A 158 -24.79 -12.42 -5.14
CA ILE A 158 -26.26 -12.32 -5.12
C ILE A 158 -26.75 -11.41 -6.26
N GLY A 159 -25.95 -10.39 -6.62
CA GLY A 159 -26.27 -9.47 -7.71
C GLY A 159 -27.12 -8.28 -7.25
N ASP A 160 -26.88 -7.79 -6.02
CA ASP A 160 -27.58 -6.62 -5.49
C ASP A 160 -27.28 -5.36 -6.33
N ASP A 161 -28.33 -4.67 -6.81
CA ASP A 161 -28.20 -3.41 -7.54
C ASP A 161 -28.10 -2.23 -6.56
N LEU A 162 -26.86 -1.77 -6.32
CA LEU A 162 -26.59 -0.66 -5.42
C LEU A 162 -27.30 0.64 -5.84
N GLN A 163 -27.40 0.91 -7.14
CA GLN A 163 -28.02 2.13 -7.64
C GLN A 163 -29.52 2.15 -7.30
N ALA A 164 -30.19 1.04 -7.57
CA ALA A 164 -31.60 0.89 -7.25
C ALA A 164 -31.84 0.93 -5.75
N PHE A 165 -31.03 0.23 -4.96
CA PHE A 165 -31.20 0.18 -3.50
C PHE A 165 -30.96 1.53 -2.82
N ILE A 166 -29.93 2.28 -3.24
CA ILE A 166 -29.66 3.62 -2.72
C ILE A 166 -30.81 4.58 -3.05
N ARG A 167 -31.36 4.51 -4.27
CA ARG A 167 -32.53 5.30 -4.65
C ARG A 167 -33.73 4.99 -3.76
N THR A 168 -34.06 3.72 -3.58
CA THR A 168 -35.15 3.30 -2.68
C THR A 168 -34.91 3.74 -1.24
N ALA A 169 -33.68 3.65 -0.74
CA ALA A 169 -33.34 4.14 0.60
C ALA A 169 -33.62 5.64 0.77
N LYS A 170 -33.35 6.45 -0.25
CA LYS A 170 -33.68 7.88 -0.26
C LYS A 170 -35.19 8.13 -0.33
N GLU A 171 -35.90 7.43 -1.22
CA GLU A 171 -37.36 7.50 -1.35
C GLU A 171 -38.09 7.13 -0.04
N GLU A 172 -37.56 6.17 0.71
CA GLU A 172 -38.06 5.75 2.02
C GLU A 172 -37.58 6.65 3.19
N GLY A 173 -36.76 7.67 2.91
CA GLY A 173 -36.30 8.63 3.90
C GLY A 173 -35.20 8.13 4.84
N ALA A 174 -34.45 7.09 4.46
CA ALA A 174 -33.30 6.61 5.25
C ALA A 174 -32.22 7.69 5.40
N VAL A 175 -32.01 8.48 4.34
CA VAL A 175 -31.15 9.67 4.32
C VAL A 175 -31.83 10.77 3.52
N PRO A 176 -31.48 12.06 3.71
CA PRO A 176 -32.00 13.15 2.88
C PRO A 176 -31.74 12.92 1.39
N GLU A 177 -32.64 13.42 0.53
CA GLU A 177 -32.57 13.23 -0.93
C GLU A 177 -31.27 13.80 -1.53
N ASP A 178 -30.81 14.94 -1.02
CA ASP A 178 -29.59 15.63 -1.43
C ASP A 178 -28.32 15.12 -0.73
N PHE A 179 -28.45 14.19 0.22
CA PHE A 179 -27.31 13.60 0.90
C PHE A 179 -26.45 12.76 -0.07
N PRO A 180 -25.13 12.97 -0.14
CA PRO A 180 -24.28 12.25 -1.07
C PRO A 180 -24.05 10.80 -0.62
N VAL A 181 -24.43 9.87 -1.49
CA VAL A 181 -24.23 8.42 -1.32
C VAL A 181 -23.59 7.85 -2.59
N PRO A 182 -22.29 8.15 -2.86
CA PRO A 182 -21.58 7.52 -3.97
C PRO A 182 -21.42 6.02 -3.71
N TYR A 183 -21.32 5.25 -4.80
CA TYR A 183 -21.17 3.81 -4.69
C TYR A 183 -20.23 3.24 -5.75
N ALA A 184 -19.71 2.04 -5.46
CA ALA A 184 -18.93 1.25 -6.40
C ALA A 184 -19.10 -0.26 -6.14
N HIS A 185 -19.29 -1.02 -7.22
CA HIS A 185 -19.19 -2.48 -7.18
C HIS A 185 -17.73 -2.91 -7.05
N THR A 186 -17.40 -3.67 -6.01
CA THR A 186 -16.03 -4.00 -5.62
C THR A 186 -15.82 -5.50 -5.40
N PRO A 187 -16.03 -6.35 -6.42
CA PRO A 187 -15.94 -7.79 -6.30
C PRO A 187 -14.52 -8.24 -5.93
N SER A 188 -14.39 -8.95 -4.81
CA SER A 188 -13.08 -9.38 -4.30
C SER A 188 -12.35 -10.39 -5.20
N PHE A 189 -13.09 -11.05 -6.10
CA PHE A 189 -12.57 -12.04 -7.04
C PHE A 189 -12.08 -11.43 -8.36
N VAL A 190 -12.10 -10.11 -8.51
CA VAL A 190 -11.52 -9.39 -9.66
C VAL A 190 -10.41 -8.47 -9.18
N GLY A 191 -9.24 -8.52 -9.81
CA GLY A 191 -8.12 -7.62 -9.52
C GLY A 191 -7.60 -7.72 -8.08
N SER A 192 -7.47 -6.58 -7.41
CA SER A 192 -6.97 -6.45 -6.04
C SER A 192 -7.43 -5.13 -5.39
N HIS A 193 -6.93 -4.81 -4.19
CA HIS A 193 -7.24 -3.56 -3.47
C HIS A 193 -7.05 -2.28 -4.31
N ILE A 194 -6.03 -2.19 -5.18
CA ILE A 194 -5.83 -1.01 -6.04
C ILE A 194 -6.99 -0.76 -7.03
N LEU A 195 -7.63 -1.83 -7.51
CA LEU A 195 -8.80 -1.72 -8.39
C LEU A 195 -10.04 -1.29 -7.61
N GLY A 196 -10.15 -1.68 -6.34
CA GLY A 196 -11.21 -1.21 -5.47
C GLY A 196 -11.09 0.28 -5.14
N TYR A 197 -9.85 0.76 -4.93
CA TYR A 197 -9.58 2.19 -4.81
C TYR A 197 -10.04 2.94 -6.07
N ASP A 198 -9.63 2.49 -7.26
CA ASP A 198 -10.00 3.09 -8.54
C ASP A 198 -11.53 3.13 -8.75
N ASN A 199 -12.20 2.00 -8.52
CA ASN A 199 -13.66 1.91 -8.64
C ASN A 199 -14.38 2.89 -7.69
N MET A 200 -13.92 2.99 -6.44
CA MET A 200 -14.52 3.90 -5.46
C MET A 200 -14.22 5.35 -5.79
N MET A 201 -13.00 5.70 -6.19
CA MET A 201 -12.66 7.06 -6.62
C MET A 201 -13.53 7.53 -7.76
N LYS A 202 -13.68 6.71 -8.82
CA LYS A 202 -14.62 6.98 -9.90
C LYS A 202 -16.04 7.18 -9.38
N GLY A 203 -16.52 6.30 -8.50
CA GLY A 203 -17.87 6.39 -7.91
C GLY A 203 -18.09 7.70 -7.14
N ILE A 204 -17.15 8.10 -6.29
CA ILE A 204 -17.20 9.36 -5.53
C ILE A 204 -17.21 10.56 -6.48
N LEU A 205 -16.25 10.62 -7.40
CA LEU A 205 -16.12 11.75 -8.32
C LEU A 205 -17.33 11.87 -9.24
N SER A 206 -17.86 10.76 -9.76
CA SER A 206 -19.07 10.76 -10.57
C SER A 206 -20.30 11.30 -9.85
N ASN A 207 -20.41 11.06 -8.55
CA ASN A 207 -21.50 11.55 -7.73
C ASN A 207 -21.36 13.05 -7.41
N LEU A 208 -20.20 13.45 -6.88
CA LEU A 208 -19.98 14.82 -6.40
C LEU A 208 -19.86 15.85 -7.52
N THR A 209 -19.31 15.46 -8.67
CA THR A 209 -19.12 16.37 -9.82
C THR A 209 -20.30 16.42 -10.78
N ALA A 210 -21.35 15.61 -10.54
CA ALA A 210 -22.53 15.58 -11.37
C ALA A 210 -23.13 16.99 -11.54
N ARG A 211 -23.20 17.46 -12.79
CA ARG A 211 -23.73 18.79 -13.16
C ARG A 211 -22.97 19.97 -12.51
N LYS A 212 -21.69 19.81 -12.18
CA LYS A 212 -20.83 20.87 -11.59
C LYS A 212 -19.85 21.51 -12.56
N LYS A 213 -19.81 21.04 -13.82
CA LYS A 213 -18.97 21.62 -14.87
C LYS A 213 -19.36 23.06 -15.15
N LYS A 214 -18.38 23.95 -15.13
CA LYS A 214 -18.48 25.37 -15.50
C LYS A 214 -17.79 25.60 -16.85
N GLU A 215 -18.06 26.75 -17.45
CA GLU A 215 -17.40 27.16 -18.71
C GLU A 215 -15.93 27.56 -18.49
N THR A 216 -15.60 28.04 -17.30
CA THR A 216 -14.25 28.47 -16.93
C THR A 216 -13.58 27.48 -15.99
N THR A 217 -12.25 27.43 -16.08
CA THR A 217 -11.39 26.71 -15.14
C THR A 217 -11.28 27.47 -13.80
N ASN A 218 -11.08 26.73 -12.71
CA ASN A 218 -10.78 27.28 -11.38
C ASN A 218 -9.27 27.55 -11.15
N GLY A 219 -8.43 27.28 -12.16
CA GLY A 219 -6.98 27.50 -12.13
C GLY A 219 -6.21 26.52 -11.23
N LYS A 220 -6.84 25.44 -10.78
CA LYS A 220 -6.20 24.41 -9.93
C LYS A 220 -5.70 23.23 -10.75
N ILE A 221 -4.75 22.49 -10.18
CA ILE A 221 -4.36 21.15 -10.61
C ILE A 221 -4.91 20.13 -9.63
N ASN A 222 -5.54 19.06 -10.12
CA ASN A 222 -5.94 17.95 -9.26
C ASN A 222 -4.79 16.96 -9.10
N PHE A 223 -4.60 16.43 -7.89
CA PHE A 223 -3.77 15.27 -7.61
C PHE A 223 -4.64 14.11 -7.14
N ILE A 224 -4.44 12.92 -7.69
CA ILE A 224 -5.04 11.68 -7.21
C ILE A 224 -3.91 10.77 -6.70
N PRO A 225 -3.83 10.46 -5.40
CA PRO A 225 -2.71 9.74 -4.84
C PRO A 225 -2.69 8.25 -5.22
N GLY A 226 -3.86 7.67 -5.47
CA GLY A 226 -3.97 6.21 -5.58
C GLY A 226 -4.07 5.54 -4.20
N PHE A 227 -3.87 4.22 -4.15
CA PHE A 227 -3.79 3.47 -2.91
C PHE A 227 -2.46 3.81 -2.21
N GLU A 228 -2.44 4.93 -1.50
CA GLU A 228 -1.27 5.46 -0.79
C GLU A 228 -1.36 5.17 0.71
N THR A 229 -0.27 4.65 1.26
CA THR A 229 -0.17 4.18 2.65
C THR A 229 1.01 4.81 3.41
N TYR A 230 1.80 5.65 2.75
CA TYR A 230 2.73 6.57 3.37
C TYR A 230 2.09 7.95 3.46
N ILE A 231 1.67 8.34 4.66
CA ILE A 231 1.11 9.66 4.96
C ILE A 231 2.11 10.78 4.65
N GLY A 232 3.41 10.48 4.79
CA GLY A 232 4.47 11.39 4.36
C GLY A 232 4.41 11.74 2.87
N ASN A 233 3.95 10.83 2.00
CA ASN A 233 3.81 11.11 0.56
C ASN A 233 2.77 12.18 0.29
N LEU A 234 1.60 12.09 0.93
CA LEU A 234 0.55 13.08 0.77
C LEU A 234 1.00 14.46 1.26
N ARG A 235 1.72 14.51 2.39
CA ARG A 235 2.28 15.75 2.93
C ARG A 235 3.36 16.33 2.01
N GLU A 236 4.20 15.49 1.42
CA GLU A 236 5.26 15.94 0.52
C GLU A 236 4.72 16.51 -0.78
N ILE A 237 3.70 15.89 -1.38
CA ILE A 237 3.04 16.43 -2.58
C ILE A 237 2.42 17.81 -2.29
N LYS A 238 1.74 17.96 -1.14
CA LYS A 238 1.21 19.24 -0.69
C LYS A 238 2.33 20.27 -0.50
N ARG A 239 3.44 19.89 0.13
CA ARG A 239 4.59 20.77 0.36
C ARG A 239 5.21 21.25 -0.96
N ILE A 240 5.51 20.33 -1.87
CA ILE A 240 6.07 20.64 -3.20
C ILE A 240 5.15 21.61 -3.95
N ALA A 241 3.85 21.33 -4.01
CA ALA A 241 2.90 22.20 -4.68
C ALA A 241 2.85 23.61 -4.05
N ASN A 242 2.88 23.70 -2.71
CA ASN A 242 2.92 24.97 -1.99
C ASN A 242 4.21 25.75 -2.24
N VAL A 243 5.38 25.10 -2.23
CA VAL A 243 6.68 25.72 -2.51
C VAL A 243 6.72 26.28 -3.93
N MET A 244 6.18 25.54 -4.91
CA MET A 244 6.00 26.03 -6.28
C MET A 244 4.89 27.09 -6.42
N GLY A 245 4.15 27.39 -5.34
CA GLY A 245 3.03 28.32 -5.32
C GLY A 245 1.83 27.85 -6.15
N ILE A 246 1.68 26.55 -6.42
CA ILE A 246 0.61 25.97 -7.25
C ILE A 246 -0.69 25.86 -6.45
N ASN A 247 -1.80 26.29 -7.04
CA ASN A 247 -3.12 26.02 -6.49
C ASN A 247 -3.53 24.59 -6.87
N TYR A 248 -3.92 23.78 -5.90
CA TYR A 248 -4.24 22.38 -6.16
C TYR A 248 -5.44 21.88 -5.35
N THR A 249 -5.96 20.74 -5.76
CA THR A 249 -6.87 19.91 -4.98
C THR A 249 -6.28 18.49 -4.90
N LEU A 250 -5.96 18.02 -3.69
CA LEU A 250 -5.59 16.62 -3.47
C LEU A 250 -6.87 15.82 -3.21
N LEU A 251 -7.26 14.99 -4.17
CA LEU A 251 -8.47 14.17 -4.12
C LEU A 251 -8.20 12.89 -3.32
N ALA A 252 -9.04 12.60 -2.33
CA ALA A 252 -8.83 11.54 -1.33
C ALA A 252 -7.61 11.74 -0.41
N ASP A 253 -7.40 12.95 0.10
CA ASP A 253 -6.41 13.24 1.14
C ASP A 253 -6.78 12.59 2.49
N ASN A 254 -6.12 11.48 2.85
CA ASN A 254 -6.30 10.80 4.13
C ASN A 254 -5.21 11.13 5.18
N SER A 255 -4.39 12.16 4.94
CA SER A 255 -3.20 12.44 5.77
C SER A 255 -3.49 12.87 7.20
N GLU A 256 -4.60 13.55 7.45
CA GLU A 256 -5.04 13.89 8.81
C GLU A 256 -5.85 12.74 9.44
N TYR A 257 -6.60 11.99 8.62
CA TYR A 257 -7.42 10.87 9.09
C TYR A 257 -6.55 9.74 9.66
N LEU A 258 -5.41 9.47 9.02
CA LEU A 258 -4.49 8.37 9.36
C LEU A 258 -3.24 8.86 10.11
N ASP A 259 -3.28 10.07 10.64
CA ASP A 259 -2.28 10.63 11.53
C ASP A 259 -2.88 11.74 12.40
N SER A 260 -3.91 11.40 13.16
CA SER A 260 -4.62 12.35 14.00
C SER A 260 -3.85 12.65 15.30
N PRO A 261 -3.84 13.89 15.81
CA PRO A 261 -3.15 14.20 17.06
C PRO A 261 -3.88 13.58 18.26
N ASN A 262 -3.13 12.98 19.19
CA ASN A 262 -3.67 12.52 20.46
C ASN A 262 -3.70 13.66 21.49
N ASN A 263 -4.80 14.41 21.50
CA ASN A 263 -5.04 15.53 22.42
C ASN A 263 -6.06 15.22 23.53
N GLY A 264 -6.44 13.94 23.69
CA GLY A 264 -7.47 13.50 24.64
C GLY A 264 -8.89 13.41 24.07
N GLU A 265 -9.12 13.86 22.83
CA GLU A 265 -10.41 13.75 22.13
C GLU A 265 -10.30 12.84 20.90
N TYR A 266 -11.29 11.97 20.71
CA TYR A 266 -11.40 11.17 19.49
C TYR A 266 -12.29 11.87 18.47
N ASN A 267 -11.68 12.34 17.37
CA ASN A 267 -12.41 12.80 16.20
C ASN A 267 -12.51 11.67 15.17
N MET A 268 -13.73 11.24 14.85
CA MET A 268 -13.97 10.18 13.85
C MET A 268 -13.66 10.61 12.41
N TYR A 269 -13.69 11.91 12.10
CA TYR A 269 -13.45 12.45 10.76
C TYR A 269 -12.44 13.61 10.76
N PRO A 270 -11.15 13.35 11.00
CA PRO A 270 -10.13 14.40 10.89
C PRO A 270 -9.83 14.71 9.42
N GLY A 271 -9.85 15.99 9.05
CA GLY A 271 -9.46 16.49 7.72
C GLY A 271 -10.27 15.89 6.58
N GLY A 272 -9.57 15.46 5.52
CA GLY A 272 -10.18 14.98 4.29
C GLY A 272 -10.32 16.05 3.20
N THR A 273 -10.42 15.60 1.96
CA THR A 273 -10.79 16.44 0.81
C THR A 273 -12.17 17.01 1.04
N LYS A 274 -12.31 18.33 1.13
CA LYS A 274 -13.62 18.96 1.27
C LYS A 274 -14.54 18.54 0.12
N LEU A 275 -15.80 18.25 0.44
CA LEU A 275 -16.77 17.80 -0.57
C LEU A 275 -17.01 18.89 -1.64
N GLU A 276 -16.92 20.17 -1.26
CA GLU A 276 -16.99 21.31 -2.19
C GLU A 276 -15.82 21.35 -3.17
N ASP A 277 -14.59 21.10 -2.70
CA ASP A 277 -13.39 21.07 -3.54
C ASP A 277 -13.40 19.86 -4.47
N ALA A 278 -13.88 18.71 -3.98
CA ALA A 278 -14.09 17.51 -4.79
C ALA A 278 -15.19 17.72 -5.85
N ALA A 279 -16.25 18.46 -5.54
CA ALA A 279 -17.29 18.81 -6.51
C ALA A 279 -16.78 19.80 -7.58
N ASP A 280 -15.91 20.73 -7.21
CA ASP A 280 -15.31 21.73 -8.13
C ASP A 280 -14.08 21.18 -8.88
N SER A 281 -13.59 19.98 -8.58
CA SER A 281 -12.41 19.39 -9.23
C SER A 281 -12.60 19.17 -10.73
N ILE A 282 -13.84 19.00 -11.19
CA ILE A 282 -14.24 18.95 -12.61
C ILE A 282 -13.94 20.26 -13.37
N ASN A 283 -13.60 21.34 -12.66
CA ASN A 283 -13.24 22.65 -13.21
C ASN A 283 -11.73 22.92 -13.13
N ALA A 284 -10.89 21.96 -12.71
CA ALA A 284 -9.44 22.07 -12.76
C ALA A 284 -8.88 22.20 -14.19
N GLU A 285 -7.60 22.61 -14.31
CA GLU A 285 -6.90 22.67 -15.60
C GLU A 285 -6.42 21.30 -16.08
N ALA A 286 -5.97 20.48 -15.14
CA ALA A 286 -5.49 19.12 -15.40
C ALA A 286 -5.59 18.26 -14.14
N THR A 287 -5.55 16.94 -14.34
CA THR A 287 -5.46 15.96 -13.25
C THR A 287 -4.19 15.13 -13.39
N ILE A 288 -3.42 15.02 -12.31
CA ILE A 288 -2.23 14.18 -12.22
C ILE A 288 -2.52 13.04 -11.24
N ALA A 289 -2.48 11.80 -11.73
CA ALA A 289 -2.47 10.62 -10.89
C ALA A 289 -1.05 10.27 -10.47
N LEU A 290 -0.84 10.00 -9.19
CA LEU A 290 0.46 9.60 -8.65
C LEU A 290 0.71 8.09 -8.78
N GLN A 291 -0.35 7.33 -9.04
CA GLN A 291 -0.32 5.90 -9.30
C GLN A 291 -1.20 5.58 -10.51
N ALA A 292 -0.62 5.01 -11.56
CA ALA A 292 -1.34 4.71 -12.81
C ALA A 292 -2.35 3.57 -12.62
N TYR A 293 -1.95 2.51 -11.93
CA TYR A 293 -2.68 1.24 -11.86
C TYR A 293 -3.78 1.23 -10.81
N ALA A 294 -3.78 2.23 -9.92
CA ALA A 294 -4.87 2.50 -8.98
C ALA A 294 -5.86 3.57 -9.50
N THR A 295 -5.73 4.05 -10.75
CA THR A 295 -6.52 5.18 -11.26
C THR A 295 -6.97 5.04 -12.72
N THR A 296 -6.84 3.86 -13.33
CA THR A 296 -7.15 3.67 -14.76
C THR A 296 -8.57 4.11 -15.13
N LYS A 297 -9.59 3.57 -14.45
CA LYS A 297 -11.01 3.88 -14.73
C LYS A 297 -11.37 5.29 -14.30
N THR A 298 -10.75 5.79 -13.23
CA THR A 298 -10.93 7.16 -12.77
C THR A 298 -10.41 8.14 -13.81
N ARG A 299 -9.22 7.90 -14.38
CA ARG A 299 -8.65 8.73 -15.44
C ARG A 299 -9.49 8.67 -16.72
N GLU A 300 -9.89 7.47 -17.16
CA GLU A 300 -10.82 7.32 -18.30
C GLU A 300 -12.11 8.12 -18.08
N TYR A 301 -12.72 8.02 -16.89
CA TYR A 301 -13.90 8.82 -16.54
C TYR A 301 -13.63 10.33 -16.63
N ILE A 302 -12.49 10.82 -16.11
CA ILE A 302 -12.13 12.23 -16.17
C ILE A 302 -11.92 12.70 -17.61
N GLU A 303 -11.24 11.91 -18.44
CA GLU A 303 -10.99 12.24 -19.85
C GLU A 303 -12.29 12.30 -20.65
N HIS A 304 -13.21 11.35 -20.42
CA HIS A 304 -14.47 11.27 -21.15
C HIS A 304 -15.55 12.23 -20.63
N GLU A 305 -15.77 12.30 -19.32
CA GLU A 305 -16.89 13.05 -18.74
C GLU A 305 -16.52 14.49 -18.42
N TRP A 306 -15.28 14.75 -17.98
CA TRP A 306 -14.82 16.11 -17.67
C TRP A 306 -14.18 16.81 -18.87
N GLN A 307 -13.84 16.04 -19.92
CA GLN A 307 -13.04 16.51 -21.06
C GLN A 307 -11.72 17.14 -20.61
N HIS A 308 -11.11 16.52 -19.61
CA HIS A 308 -9.90 16.98 -18.93
C HIS A 308 -8.72 16.09 -19.28
N LYS A 309 -7.55 16.69 -19.48
CA LYS A 309 -6.31 15.93 -19.68
C LYS A 309 -5.88 15.29 -18.36
N THR A 310 -5.55 14.00 -18.40
CA THR A 310 -4.92 13.30 -17.28
C THR A 310 -3.46 13.00 -17.56
N TYR A 311 -2.66 12.98 -16.49
CA TYR A 311 -1.25 12.61 -16.53
C TYR A 311 -0.95 11.61 -15.42
N VAL A 312 0.14 10.87 -15.58
CA VAL A 312 0.69 9.99 -14.56
C VAL A 312 2.10 10.47 -14.25
N ASN A 313 2.40 10.67 -12.97
CA ASN A 313 3.75 10.99 -12.50
C ASN A 313 4.02 10.29 -11.17
N ARG A 314 5.16 9.58 -11.08
CA ARG A 314 5.57 8.87 -9.85
C ARG A 314 6.81 9.58 -9.29
N PRO A 315 6.67 10.47 -8.30
CA PRO A 315 7.80 11.27 -7.80
C PRO A 315 8.68 10.44 -6.85
N VAL A 316 9.26 9.35 -7.33
CA VAL A 316 10.18 8.47 -6.59
C VAL A 316 11.56 8.54 -7.22
N GLY A 317 12.60 8.65 -6.39
CA GLY A 317 13.97 8.85 -6.85
C GLY A 317 14.21 10.24 -7.44
N ILE A 318 15.40 10.45 -8.01
CA ILE A 318 15.80 11.73 -8.61
C ILE A 318 15.00 11.98 -9.88
N ARG A 319 15.01 11.04 -10.84
CA ARG A 319 14.40 11.26 -12.15
C ARG A 319 12.87 11.35 -12.04
N GLY A 320 12.24 10.53 -11.21
CA GLY A 320 10.78 10.53 -11.06
C GLY A 320 10.30 11.85 -10.43
N THR A 321 11.07 12.39 -9.49
CA THR A 321 10.80 13.70 -8.90
C THR A 321 11.05 14.82 -9.91
N ASP A 322 12.17 14.80 -10.65
CA ASP A 322 12.48 15.78 -11.70
C ASP A 322 11.33 15.84 -12.74
N GLU A 323 10.87 14.69 -13.23
CA GLU A 323 9.76 14.60 -14.19
C GLU A 323 8.45 15.17 -13.66
N PHE A 324 8.16 14.95 -12.38
CA PHE A 324 6.99 15.53 -11.72
C PHE A 324 7.10 17.06 -11.64
N LEU A 325 8.22 17.60 -11.17
CA LEU A 325 8.42 19.06 -11.07
C LEU A 325 8.40 19.73 -12.45
N MET A 326 9.05 19.13 -13.46
CA MET A 326 9.00 19.61 -14.83
C MET A 326 7.58 19.59 -15.39
N LYS A 327 6.77 18.55 -15.08
CA LYS A 327 5.36 18.51 -15.49
C LYS A 327 4.57 19.65 -14.84
N LEU A 328 4.74 19.88 -13.55
CA LEU A 328 4.08 20.96 -12.83
C LEU A 328 4.47 22.34 -13.39
N SER A 329 5.75 22.54 -13.65
CA SER A 329 6.26 23.76 -14.28
C SER A 329 5.66 23.96 -15.68
N ALA A 330 5.62 22.92 -16.50
CA ALA A 330 5.04 22.97 -17.84
C ALA A 330 3.53 23.25 -17.86
N LEU A 331 2.78 22.70 -16.90
CA LEU A 331 1.33 22.92 -16.80
C LEU A 331 0.97 24.30 -16.27
N THR A 332 1.76 24.83 -15.33
CA THR A 332 1.40 26.06 -14.59
C THR A 332 2.17 27.30 -15.03
N GLY A 333 3.24 27.12 -15.82
CA GLY A 333 4.19 28.19 -16.17
C GLY A 333 5.06 28.67 -15.01
N LYS A 334 4.97 28.03 -13.83
CA LYS A 334 5.74 28.43 -12.65
C LYS A 334 7.14 27.84 -12.71
N PRO A 335 8.20 28.61 -12.41
CA PRO A 335 9.55 28.08 -12.34
C PRO A 335 9.68 27.14 -11.14
N ILE A 336 10.61 26.18 -11.23
CA ILE A 336 11.00 25.37 -10.08
C ILE A 336 11.80 26.28 -9.13
N PRO A 337 11.39 26.44 -7.86
CA PRO A 337 12.10 27.31 -6.91
C PRO A 337 13.46 26.75 -6.50
N GLN A 338 14.39 27.65 -6.14
CA GLN A 338 15.74 27.29 -5.67
C GLN A 338 15.72 26.29 -4.51
N GLU A 339 14.72 26.37 -3.61
CA GLU A 339 14.57 25.43 -2.50
C GLU A 339 14.50 23.97 -2.97
N LEU A 340 13.75 23.68 -4.03
CA LEU A 340 13.63 22.33 -4.58
C LEU A 340 14.89 21.91 -5.34
N GLU A 341 15.59 22.85 -5.98
CA GLU A 341 16.89 22.59 -6.61
C GLU A 341 17.96 22.24 -5.57
N ASP A 342 17.99 22.94 -4.43
CA ASP A 342 18.89 22.65 -3.31
C ASP A 342 18.58 21.29 -2.67
N GLU A 343 17.31 20.95 -2.50
CA GLU A 343 16.87 19.62 -2.05
C GLU A 343 17.30 18.52 -3.00
N ARG A 344 17.16 18.75 -4.31
CA ARG A 344 17.68 17.84 -5.35
C ARG A 344 19.19 17.66 -5.19
N GLY A 345 19.93 18.75 -5.02
CA GLY A 345 21.37 18.73 -4.82
C GLY A 345 21.78 17.88 -3.61
N ARG A 346 21.10 18.04 -2.47
CA ARG A 346 21.32 17.24 -1.26
C ARG A 346 20.99 15.77 -1.45
N ALA A 347 19.93 15.45 -2.19
CA ALA A 347 19.61 14.06 -2.50
C ALA A 347 20.68 13.42 -3.39
N VAL A 348 21.16 14.12 -4.42
CA VAL A 348 22.25 13.64 -5.28
C VAL A 348 23.55 13.45 -4.48
N ASP A 349 23.90 14.40 -3.62
CA ASP A 349 25.06 14.34 -2.72
C ASP A 349 25.03 13.07 -1.83
N ALA A 350 23.89 12.81 -1.18
CA ALA A 350 23.70 11.60 -0.38
C ALA A 350 23.83 10.30 -1.20
N LEU A 351 23.31 10.28 -2.44
CA LEU A 351 23.48 9.13 -3.33
C LEU A 351 24.96 8.94 -3.68
N THR A 352 25.71 10.02 -3.92
CA THR A 352 27.15 9.92 -4.23
C THR A 352 27.97 9.42 -3.04
N ASP A 353 27.62 9.83 -1.82
CA ASP A 353 28.28 9.36 -0.60
C ASP A 353 28.06 7.87 -0.37
N SER A 354 26.87 7.37 -0.71
CA SER A 354 26.45 5.99 -0.40
C SER A 354 26.64 4.99 -1.55
N GLN A 355 26.95 5.45 -2.77
CA GLN A 355 26.93 4.60 -3.96
C GLN A 355 27.87 3.39 -3.90
N ALA A 356 29.01 3.50 -3.21
CA ALA A 356 29.97 2.41 -3.05
C ALA A 356 29.35 1.19 -2.34
N TRP A 357 28.38 1.41 -1.46
CA TRP A 357 27.69 0.35 -0.73
C TRP A 357 26.55 -0.29 -1.54
N LEU A 358 26.01 0.43 -2.52
CA LEU A 358 24.81 0.04 -3.28
C LEU A 358 25.13 -0.52 -4.67
N HIS A 359 26.23 -0.08 -5.28
CA HIS A 359 26.62 -0.49 -6.61
C HIS A 359 26.72 -2.02 -6.74
N GLY A 360 26.03 -2.59 -7.73
CA GLY A 360 26.00 -4.02 -8.03
C GLY A 360 25.25 -4.88 -7.01
N LYS A 361 24.60 -4.29 -5.98
CA LYS A 361 23.80 -5.07 -5.04
C LYS A 361 22.61 -5.69 -5.75
N ARG A 362 22.48 -7.00 -5.64
CA ARG A 362 21.36 -7.77 -6.19
C ARG A 362 20.17 -7.64 -5.24
N VAL A 363 19.02 -7.26 -5.77
CA VAL A 363 17.82 -6.99 -4.98
C VAL A 363 16.66 -7.86 -5.46
N ALA A 364 15.97 -8.51 -4.52
CA ALA A 364 14.63 -9.04 -4.74
C ALA A 364 13.62 -8.05 -4.15
N MET A 365 12.51 -7.81 -4.86
CA MET A 365 11.46 -6.94 -4.34
C MET A 365 10.06 -7.42 -4.70
N TYR A 366 9.08 -6.94 -3.94
CA TYR A 366 7.66 -7.14 -4.24
C TYR A 366 6.80 -5.99 -3.69
N GLY A 367 5.64 -5.79 -4.28
CA GLY A 367 4.70 -4.74 -3.88
C GLY A 367 3.64 -4.49 -4.95
N ASP A 368 2.90 -3.39 -4.79
CA ASP A 368 1.95 -2.93 -5.82
C ASP A 368 2.68 -2.35 -7.04
N PRO A 369 2.06 -2.37 -8.24
CA PRO A 369 2.69 -1.99 -9.51
C PRO A 369 3.46 -0.65 -9.49
N ASP A 370 2.80 0.44 -9.06
CA ASP A 370 3.41 1.78 -9.08
C ASP A 370 4.54 1.95 -8.06
N LEU A 371 4.43 1.30 -6.89
CA LEU A 371 5.52 1.25 -5.90
C LEU A 371 6.73 0.52 -6.47
N VAL A 372 6.51 -0.63 -7.12
CA VAL A 372 7.58 -1.44 -7.71
C VAL A 372 8.28 -0.71 -8.84
N ILE A 373 7.54 0.01 -9.70
CA ILE A 373 8.14 0.86 -10.74
C ILE A 373 9.01 1.95 -10.10
N GLY A 374 8.49 2.67 -9.11
CA GLY A 374 9.23 3.73 -8.43
C GLY A 374 10.50 3.22 -7.75
N LEU A 375 10.42 2.10 -7.03
CA LEU A 375 11.58 1.49 -6.39
C LEU A 375 12.59 0.93 -7.40
N THR A 376 12.11 0.34 -8.50
CA THR A 376 12.99 -0.11 -9.58
C THR A 376 13.77 1.06 -10.15
N GLN A 377 13.10 2.17 -10.46
CA GLN A 377 13.77 3.37 -10.97
C GLN A 377 14.83 3.89 -10.00
N PHE A 378 14.50 4.01 -8.72
CA PHE A 378 15.45 4.42 -7.69
C PHE A 378 16.65 3.47 -7.57
N LEU A 379 16.44 2.15 -7.60
CA LEU A 379 17.54 1.17 -7.53
C LEU A 379 18.47 1.27 -8.75
N LEU A 380 17.91 1.46 -9.95
CA LEU A 380 18.71 1.67 -11.15
C LEU A 380 19.53 2.96 -11.09
N GLU A 381 19.01 4.03 -10.45
CA GLU A 381 19.73 5.29 -10.24
C GLU A 381 20.95 5.13 -9.30
N VAL A 382 20.86 4.27 -8.29
CA VAL A 382 21.97 3.98 -7.36
C VAL A 382 22.87 2.83 -7.81
N GLY A 383 22.65 2.29 -9.01
CA GLY A 383 23.45 1.21 -9.58
C GLY A 383 23.22 -0.16 -8.93
N ALA A 384 22.09 -0.37 -8.26
CA ALA A 384 21.67 -1.68 -7.76
C ALA A 384 20.90 -2.47 -8.84
N GLU A 385 20.92 -3.79 -8.73
CA GLU A 385 20.37 -4.72 -9.73
C GLU A 385 19.08 -5.38 -9.21
N PRO A 386 17.88 -4.98 -9.68
CA PRO A 386 16.62 -5.58 -9.26
C PRO A 386 16.37 -6.94 -9.95
N VAL A 387 17.01 -8.00 -9.47
CA VAL A 387 17.04 -9.33 -10.11
C VAL A 387 15.68 -10.03 -10.10
N HIS A 388 15.01 -10.08 -8.93
CA HIS A 388 13.74 -10.81 -8.77
C HIS A 388 12.61 -9.84 -8.38
N ILE A 389 11.69 -9.58 -9.30
CA ILE A 389 10.58 -8.64 -9.07
C ILE A 389 9.26 -9.42 -9.06
N VAL A 390 8.64 -9.61 -7.90
CA VAL A 390 7.37 -10.36 -7.76
C VAL A 390 6.20 -9.39 -7.56
N VAL A 391 5.18 -9.47 -8.41
CA VAL A 391 3.98 -8.62 -8.31
C VAL A 391 2.71 -9.48 -8.44
N SER A 392 2.07 -9.77 -7.30
CA SER A 392 0.90 -10.68 -7.25
C SER A 392 -0.35 -10.14 -7.95
N ASN A 393 -0.44 -8.83 -8.14
CA ASN A 393 -1.51 -8.11 -8.83
C ASN A 393 -1.02 -7.46 -10.14
N SER A 394 -0.08 -8.11 -10.84
CA SER A 394 0.42 -7.65 -12.14
C SER A 394 -0.65 -7.73 -13.24
N ASN A 395 -0.38 -7.00 -14.32
CA ASN A 395 -1.08 -7.10 -15.60
C ASN A 395 -0.08 -6.82 -16.74
N GLU A 396 -0.48 -7.08 -17.98
CA GLU A 396 0.39 -6.97 -19.16
C GLU A 396 0.93 -5.55 -19.39
N HIS A 397 0.13 -4.51 -19.11
CA HIS A 397 0.57 -3.12 -19.25
C HIS A 397 1.67 -2.75 -18.25
N PHE A 398 1.52 -3.18 -16.99
CA PHE A 398 2.55 -3.03 -15.97
C PHE A 398 3.85 -3.75 -16.36
N GLU A 399 3.75 -5.00 -16.83
CA GLU A 399 4.93 -5.78 -17.18
C GLU A 399 5.68 -5.14 -18.37
N ALA A 400 4.95 -4.60 -19.35
CA ALA A 400 5.54 -3.86 -20.47
C ALA A 400 6.22 -2.54 -20.03
N GLU A 401 5.56 -1.75 -19.17
CA GLU A 401 6.12 -0.50 -18.65
C GLU A 401 7.39 -0.76 -17.83
N LEU A 402 7.34 -1.72 -16.90
CA LEU A 402 8.48 -2.10 -16.08
C LEU A 402 9.62 -2.68 -16.91
N ARG A 403 9.32 -3.49 -17.93
CA ARG A 403 10.35 -4.01 -18.85
C ARG A 403 11.06 -2.87 -19.57
N ALA A 404 10.33 -1.89 -20.10
CA ALA A 404 10.94 -0.74 -20.76
C ALA A 404 11.86 0.07 -19.82
N LEU A 405 11.47 0.23 -18.55
CA LEU A 405 12.32 0.87 -17.54
C LEU A 405 13.59 0.07 -17.28
N LEU A 406 13.50 -1.25 -17.10
CA LEU A 406 14.65 -2.13 -16.88
C LEU A 406 15.62 -2.10 -18.07
N ASP A 407 15.08 -2.17 -19.30
CA ASP A 407 15.88 -2.16 -20.53
C ASP A 407 16.59 -0.81 -20.75
N SER A 408 16.13 0.27 -20.10
CA SER A 408 16.74 1.60 -20.17
C SER A 408 18.06 1.74 -19.37
N SER A 409 18.44 0.71 -18.59
CA SER A 409 19.61 0.73 -17.72
C SER A 409 20.44 -0.55 -17.84
N PRO A 410 21.78 -0.48 -17.78
CA PRO A 410 22.63 -1.67 -17.72
C PRO A 410 22.36 -2.51 -16.46
N PHE A 411 21.95 -1.89 -15.35
CA PHE A 411 21.64 -2.58 -14.09
C PHE A 411 20.30 -3.33 -14.13
N GLY A 412 19.47 -3.12 -15.16
CA GLY A 412 18.20 -3.82 -15.34
C GLY A 412 18.27 -5.08 -16.18
N GLN A 413 19.40 -5.37 -16.84
CA GLN A 413 19.51 -6.44 -17.83
C GLN A 413 19.31 -7.85 -17.25
N GLY A 414 19.67 -8.06 -15.97
CA GLY A 414 19.48 -9.33 -15.27
C GLY A 414 18.11 -9.52 -14.62
N ALA A 415 17.18 -8.56 -14.79
CA ALA A 415 15.93 -8.53 -14.05
C ALA A 415 14.84 -9.45 -14.64
N THR A 416 14.21 -10.23 -13.77
CA THR A 416 13.04 -11.06 -14.10
C THR A 416 11.79 -10.55 -13.40
N ILE A 417 10.75 -10.28 -14.20
CA ILE A 417 9.41 -9.91 -13.71
C ILE A 417 8.60 -11.19 -13.52
N HIS A 418 8.15 -11.42 -12.29
CA HIS A 418 7.37 -12.58 -11.88
C HIS A 418 5.91 -12.18 -11.63
N GLY A 419 5.20 -11.90 -12.72
CA GLY A 419 3.78 -11.53 -12.71
C GLY A 419 2.86 -12.61 -12.15
N GLY A 420 1.89 -12.20 -11.33
CA GLY A 420 0.90 -13.08 -10.72
C GLY A 420 1.47 -14.12 -9.74
N ARG A 421 2.76 -14.03 -9.39
CA ARG A 421 3.41 -14.92 -8.43
C ARG A 421 3.24 -14.41 -7.00
N ASP A 422 3.41 -15.32 -6.04
CA ASP A 422 3.24 -15.07 -4.60
C ASP A 422 4.56 -15.18 -3.82
N LEU A 423 4.55 -14.89 -2.53
CA LEU A 423 5.78 -14.88 -1.72
C LEU A 423 6.36 -16.28 -1.50
N TRP A 424 5.60 -17.35 -1.76
CA TRP A 424 6.15 -18.69 -1.76
C TRP A 424 6.99 -18.97 -3.01
N HIS A 425 6.65 -18.38 -4.15
CA HIS A 425 7.55 -18.35 -5.31
C HIS A 425 8.82 -17.54 -5.01
N MET A 426 8.68 -16.36 -4.40
CA MET A 426 9.81 -15.53 -3.97
C MET A 426 10.78 -16.33 -3.09
N ARG A 427 10.25 -17.12 -2.12
CA ARG A 427 11.08 -17.99 -1.28
C ARG A 427 11.97 -18.94 -2.09
N SER A 428 11.42 -19.59 -3.12
CA SER A 428 12.21 -20.48 -3.99
C SER A 428 13.26 -19.71 -4.79
N LEU A 429 12.95 -18.50 -5.29
CA LEU A 429 13.92 -17.64 -5.96
C LEU A 429 15.10 -17.32 -5.05
N LEU A 430 14.84 -16.88 -3.82
CA LEU A 430 15.86 -16.51 -2.84
C LEU A 430 16.79 -17.67 -2.43
N PHE A 431 16.33 -18.92 -2.48
CA PHE A 431 17.20 -20.08 -2.23
C PHE A 431 18.03 -20.50 -3.44
N THR A 432 17.44 -20.45 -4.63
CA THR A 432 18.07 -20.98 -5.86
C THR A 432 18.94 -19.96 -6.57
N GLU A 433 18.57 -18.69 -6.46
CA GLU A 433 19.28 -17.54 -7.01
C GLU A 433 19.34 -16.42 -5.95
N PRO A 434 20.21 -16.57 -4.92
CA PRO A 434 20.31 -15.61 -3.83
C PRO A 434 20.59 -14.17 -4.28
N VAL A 435 20.19 -13.24 -3.42
CA VAL A 435 20.34 -11.79 -3.59
C VAL A 435 20.87 -11.19 -2.29
N ASP A 436 21.40 -9.97 -2.35
CA ASP A 436 21.97 -9.26 -1.21
C ASP A 436 20.90 -8.59 -0.34
N LEU A 437 19.74 -8.28 -0.92
CA LEU A 437 18.68 -7.54 -0.25
C LEU A 437 17.29 -7.97 -0.71
N LEU A 438 16.38 -8.09 0.24
CA LEU A 438 14.94 -8.19 0.03
C LEU A 438 14.27 -6.86 0.41
N ILE A 439 13.43 -6.33 -0.47
CA ILE A 439 12.60 -5.15 -0.21
C ILE A 439 11.12 -5.54 -0.30
N GLY A 440 10.34 -5.20 0.72
CA GLY A 440 8.89 -5.44 0.71
C GLY A 440 8.21 -5.14 2.03
N ASN A 441 7.04 -5.72 2.24
CA ASN A 441 6.19 -5.50 3.42
C ASN A 441 6.46 -6.51 4.57
N SER A 442 5.77 -6.41 5.71
CA SER A 442 6.06 -7.25 6.89
C SER A 442 6.00 -8.77 6.66
N TYR A 443 5.30 -9.26 5.63
CA TYR A 443 5.29 -10.68 5.30
C TYR A 443 6.68 -11.22 4.89
N GLY A 444 7.55 -10.35 4.36
CA GLY A 444 8.93 -10.65 4.00
C GLY A 444 9.79 -11.11 5.16
N LYS A 445 9.38 -10.85 6.42
CA LYS A 445 10.08 -11.36 7.61
C LYS A 445 10.17 -12.89 7.64
N TYR A 446 9.19 -13.58 7.05
CA TYR A 446 9.21 -15.05 6.98
C TYR A 446 10.20 -15.54 5.93
N LEU A 447 10.38 -14.78 4.84
CA LEU A 447 11.42 -15.05 3.86
C LEU A 447 12.79 -14.81 4.48
N TRP A 448 12.99 -13.67 5.16
CA TRP A 448 14.22 -13.39 5.90
C TRP A 448 14.56 -14.48 6.92
N ARG A 449 13.58 -14.96 7.70
CA ARG A 449 13.77 -16.08 8.64
C ARG A 449 14.32 -17.32 7.93
N ASP A 450 13.74 -17.66 6.78
CA ASP A 450 14.00 -18.91 6.05
C ASP A 450 15.31 -18.84 5.25
N THR A 451 15.54 -17.74 4.53
CA THR A 451 16.62 -17.61 3.53
C THR A 451 17.82 -16.84 4.07
N LYS A 452 17.67 -16.17 5.22
CA LYS A 452 18.66 -15.23 5.78
C LYS A 452 18.99 -14.05 4.87
N THR A 453 18.16 -13.78 3.86
CA THR A 453 18.33 -12.61 2.99
C THR A 453 18.00 -11.33 3.77
N PRO A 454 18.92 -10.37 3.88
CA PRO A 454 18.71 -9.10 4.57
C PRO A 454 17.45 -8.40 4.08
N PHE A 455 16.66 -7.79 4.97
CA PHE A 455 15.28 -7.40 4.66
C PHE A 455 14.93 -5.97 5.09
N VAL A 456 14.64 -5.11 4.11
CA VAL A 456 14.16 -3.74 4.29
C VAL A 456 12.65 -3.67 4.13
N ARG A 457 11.97 -2.99 5.06
CA ARG A 457 10.51 -2.82 5.05
C ARG A 457 10.11 -1.56 4.28
N ILE A 458 9.78 -1.72 3.01
CA ILE A 458 9.24 -0.66 2.14
C ILE A 458 8.02 -1.22 1.40
N GLY A 459 6.86 -0.59 1.58
CA GLY A 459 5.58 -0.98 1.01
C GLY A 459 4.50 -1.24 2.06
N TYR A 460 3.45 -1.96 1.67
CA TYR A 460 2.26 -2.18 2.50
C TYR A 460 1.86 -3.66 2.56
N PRO A 461 1.47 -4.20 3.73
CA PRO A 461 1.44 -3.53 5.04
C PRO A 461 2.74 -3.70 5.85
N ILE A 462 3.08 -2.68 6.63
CA ILE A 462 4.10 -2.78 7.69
C ILE A 462 3.39 -2.86 9.04
N PHE A 463 3.43 -4.03 9.67
CA PHE A 463 2.79 -4.31 10.96
C PHE A 463 3.76 -4.38 12.14
N ASP A 464 4.98 -4.85 11.87
CA ASP A 464 5.98 -5.19 12.88
C ASP A 464 7.06 -4.11 13.07
N ARG A 465 6.83 -2.91 12.52
CA ARG A 465 7.54 -1.67 12.84
C ARG A 465 6.51 -0.57 13.06
N HIS A 466 6.88 0.43 13.85
CA HIS A 466 5.99 1.52 14.22
C HIS A 466 6.34 2.78 13.41
N HIS A 467 5.32 3.55 13.04
CA HIS A 467 5.44 4.90 12.49
C HIS A 467 6.12 5.04 11.11
N LEU A 468 6.51 3.95 10.45
CA LEU A 468 7.14 4.02 9.11
C LEU A 468 6.22 4.64 8.04
N HIS A 469 4.90 4.54 8.20
CA HIS A 469 3.92 5.21 7.32
C HIS A 469 4.02 6.75 7.35
N ARG A 470 4.69 7.35 8.33
CA ARG A 470 4.77 8.82 8.48
C ARG A 470 5.84 9.45 7.60
N TYR A 471 6.79 8.67 7.14
CA TYR A 471 7.89 9.14 6.29
C TYR A 471 7.44 9.22 4.84
N ALA A 472 7.99 10.17 4.10
CA ALA A 472 7.81 10.22 2.65
C ALA A 472 8.73 9.20 1.97
N THR A 473 8.24 8.58 0.91
CA THR A 473 8.98 7.91 -0.16
C THR A 473 8.91 8.68 -1.48
N TYR A 474 8.09 9.74 -1.53
CA TYR A 474 8.00 10.69 -2.63
C TYR A 474 8.95 11.90 -2.46
N GLY A 475 9.30 12.53 -3.59
CA GLY A 475 10.15 13.71 -3.64
C GLY A 475 11.62 13.42 -3.34
N TYR A 476 12.44 14.47 -3.31
CA TYR A 476 13.86 14.36 -2.95
C TYR A 476 14.02 13.96 -1.47
N GLN A 477 13.15 14.43 -0.58
CA GLN A 477 13.14 13.99 0.81
C GLN A 477 12.83 12.49 0.93
N GLY A 478 11.89 11.98 0.12
CA GLY A 478 11.61 10.55 0.07
C GLY A 478 12.76 9.73 -0.50
N THR A 479 13.49 10.29 -1.47
CA THR A 479 14.71 9.68 -2.01
C THR A 479 15.77 9.47 -0.92
N ILE A 480 16.00 10.48 -0.07
CA ILE A 480 16.92 10.36 1.07
C ILE A 480 16.41 9.32 2.09
N ASN A 481 15.12 9.27 2.37
CA ASN A 481 14.55 8.27 3.29
C ASN A 481 14.74 6.85 2.76
N LEU A 482 14.44 6.61 1.48
CA LEU A 482 14.64 5.31 0.83
C LEU A 482 16.12 4.91 0.86
N LEU A 483 17.01 5.83 0.52
CA LEU A 483 18.45 5.62 0.59
C LEU A 483 18.88 5.17 1.99
N ASN A 484 18.50 5.95 3.01
CA ASN A 484 18.85 5.69 4.40
C ASN A 484 18.36 4.33 4.87
N TRP A 485 17.13 3.93 4.54
CA TRP A 485 16.62 2.62 4.95
C TRP A 485 17.37 1.47 4.29
N ILE A 486 17.75 1.62 3.03
CA ILE A 486 18.46 0.58 2.28
C ILE A 486 19.91 0.47 2.71
N VAL A 487 20.67 1.57 2.66
CA VAL A 487 22.11 1.53 2.93
C VAL A 487 22.39 1.12 4.37
N ASN A 488 21.64 1.65 5.35
CA ASN A 488 21.87 1.29 6.74
C ASN A 488 21.46 -0.15 7.06
N THR A 489 20.48 -0.73 6.36
CA THR A 489 20.18 -2.17 6.52
C THR A 489 21.35 -3.02 6.03
N ILE A 490 22.02 -2.62 4.95
CA ILE A 490 23.21 -3.31 4.43
C ILE A 490 24.37 -3.19 5.42
N LEU A 491 24.58 -1.99 5.99
CA LEU A 491 25.65 -1.75 6.97
C LEU A 491 25.40 -2.50 8.29
N ASP A 492 24.16 -2.50 8.81
CA ASP A 492 23.78 -3.26 10.02
C ASP A 492 24.02 -4.76 9.82
N GLU A 493 23.69 -5.29 8.65
CA GLU A 493 23.94 -6.69 8.31
C GLU A 493 25.45 -6.98 8.19
N LEU A 494 26.22 -6.07 7.60
CA LEU A 494 27.67 -6.19 7.51
C LEU A 494 28.32 -6.21 8.90
N ASP A 495 27.85 -5.37 9.81
CA ASP A 495 28.27 -5.35 11.20
C ASP A 495 27.93 -6.67 11.90
N CYS A 496 26.70 -7.19 11.74
CA CYS A 496 26.32 -8.50 12.28
C CYS A 496 27.22 -9.64 11.76
N ASN A 497 27.64 -9.58 10.50
CA ASN A 497 28.53 -10.57 9.91
C ASN A 497 30.00 -10.42 10.37
N THR A 498 30.38 -9.25 10.88
CA THR A 498 31.75 -8.93 11.31
C THR A 498 31.91 -8.81 12.83
N ILE A 499 30.85 -9.01 13.63
CA ILE A 499 30.90 -8.75 15.09
C ILE A 499 31.64 -9.79 15.95
N ILE A 500 32.10 -10.92 15.41
CA ILE A 500 32.64 -12.02 16.24
C ILE A 500 34.14 -11.77 16.53
N PRO A 501 34.52 -11.59 17.81
CA PRO A 501 35.90 -11.30 18.17
C PRO A 501 36.88 -12.39 17.74
N SER A 502 38.02 -11.99 17.19
CA SER A 502 39.07 -12.89 16.68
C SER A 502 38.62 -13.88 15.60
N LYS A 503 37.49 -13.61 14.92
CA LYS A 503 36.97 -14.45 13.84
C LYS A 503 36.55 -13.64 12.62
N THR A 504 35.72 -12.63 12.81
CA THR A 504 35.22 -11.78 11.71
C THR A 504 35.42 -10.29 11.95
N ASP A 505 35.89 -9.90 13.14
CA ASP A 505 36.08 -8.52 13.61
C ASP A 505 37.25 -7.77 12.96
N ILE A 506 38.07 -8.42 12.14
CA ILE A 506 39.07 -7.75 11.30
C ILE A 506 38.43 -6.75 10.31
N SER A 507 37.14 -6.92 10.00
CA SER A 507 36.36 -6.02 9.12
C SER A 507 35.19 -5.33 9.84
N PHE A 508 35.22 -5.31 11.18
CA PHE A 508 34.29 -4.54 12.01
C PHE A 508 34.78 -3.10 12.13
N ASP A 509 34.78 -2.41 10.98
CA ASP A 509 35.39 -1.10 10.81
C ASP A 509 34.58 -0.01 11.51
N LEU A 510 35.27 0.95 12.14
CA LEU A 510 34.64 2.10 12.79
C LEU A 510 34.06 3.12 11.79
N ILE A 511 34.66 3.23 10.61
CA ILE A 511 34.32 4.21 9.57
C ILE A 511 34.04 3.44 8.28
N ARG A 512 32.89 3.71 7.66
CA ARG A 512 32.41 3.06 6.44
C ARG A 512 31.88 4.09 5.46
#